data_AF-A0A3M1KWX8-F1
#
_entry.id   AF-A0A3M1KWX8-F1
#
_cell.length_a   1.000
_cell.length_b   1.000
_cell.length_c   1.000
_cell.angle_alpha   90.00
_cell.angle_beta   90.00
_cell.angle_gamma   90.00
#
_symmetry.space_group_name_H-M   'P 1'
#
loop_
_entity.id
_entity.type
_entity.pdbx_description
1 polymer ?
#
loop_
_entity_poly.entity_id
_entity_poly.type
_entity_poly.pdbx_seq_one_letter_code
_entity_poly.pdbx_strand_id
1 'polypeptide(L)'
;MNKLWLIIQREYLVRVRKKSFILITLLTPLLFALFMILPALLAVLSGPEQVRILVRDDAGVLNRPLKQTERADFTISTEPLDALKERYREMGYDGVLYLPPFSPDMKELRLKYYSDKQLSLGTQAFIESQIEKRLRAYKILAAGLSEELLASLETDVELEQKELTLD
;
A
#
# COMPACT_ATOMS: atom_id res chain seq x y z
N MET A 1 -33.25 -44.60 -33.71
CA MET A 1 -32.46 -43.56 -33.02
C MET A 1 -32.48 -43.68 -31.48
N ASN A 2 -33.38 -44.46 -30.87
CA ASN A 2 -33.52 -44.56 -29.39
C ASN A 2 -32.45 -45.39 -28.65
N LYS A 3 -31.67 -46.21 -29.36
CA LYS A 3 -30.66 -47.09 -28.73
C LYS A 3 -29.49 -46.30 -28.13
N LEU A 4 -29.07 -45.22 -28.79
CA LEU A 4 -27.98 -44.36 -28.31
C LEU A 4 -28.35 -43.68 -26.98
N TRP A 5 -29.59 -43.19 -26.88
CA TRP A 5 -30.10 -42.54 -25.67
C TRP A 5 -30.09 -43.48 -24.45
N LEU A 6 -30.53 -44.73 -24.63
CA LEU A 6 -30.50 -45.75 -23.58
C LEU A 6 -29.08 -46.06 -23.10
N ILE A 7 -28.10 -46.06 -24.02
CA ILE A 7 -26.69 -46.29 -23.70
C ILE A 7 -26.14 -45.12 -22.87
N ILE A 8 -26.42 -43.88 -23.28
CA ILE A 8 -26.00 -42.67 -22.57
C ILE A 8 -26.56 -42.65 -21.14
N GLN A 9 -27.86 -42.93 -20.99
CA GLN A 9 -28.52 -42.93 -19.68
C GLN A 9 -27.90 -43.95 -18.72
N ARG A 10 -27.64 -45.17 -19.21
CA ARG A 10 -26.98 -46.22 -18.41
C ARG A 10 -25.58 -45.78 -17.97
N GLU A 11 -24.77 -45.30 -18.91
CA GLU A 11 -23.38 -44.92 -18.64
C GLU A 11 -23.31 -43.71 -17.69
N TYR A 12 -24.19 -42.72 -17.87
CA TYR A 12 -24.31 -41.58 -16.95
C TYR A 12 -24.64 -42.02 -15.53
N LEU A 13 -25.67 -42.86 -15.35
CA LEU A 13 -26.07 -43.35 -14.02
C LEU A 13 -24.97 -44.17 -13.35
N VAL A 14 -24.23 -44.99 -14.10
CA VAL A 14 -23.08 -45.74 -13.59
C VAL A 14 -21.98 -44.79 -13.13
N ARG A 15 -21.71 -43.73 -13.91
CA ARG A 15 -20.65 -42.77 -13.59
C ARG A 15 -21.01 -41.88 -12.40
N VAL A 16 -22.21 -41.31 -12.37
CA VAL A 16 -22.66 -40.39 -11.30
C VAL A 16 -22.84 -41.07 -9.96
N ARG A 17 -23.25 -42.34 -9.93
CA ARG A 17 -23.38 -43.13 -8.68
C ARG A 17 -22.04 -43.64 -8.14
N LYS A 18 -20.96 -43.53 -8.90
CA LYS A 18 -19.64 -43.95 -8.43
C LYS A 18 -19.19 -43.04 -7.29
N LYS A 19 -18.75 -43.61 -6.16
CA LYS A 19 -18.28 -42.84 -4.99
C LYS A 19 -17.20 -41.81 -5.36
N SER A 20 -16.29 -42.16 -6.27
CA SER A 20 -15.25 -41.25 -6.76
C SER A 20 -15.82 -40.04 -7.52
N PHE A 21 -16.92 -40.23 -8.27
CA PHE A 21 -17.56 -39.14 -9.00
C PHE A 21 -18.21 -38.16 -8.02
N ILE A 22 -18.97 -38.65 -7.05
CA ILE A 22 -19.60 -37.82 -6.01
C ILE A 22 -18.53 -37.08 -5.21
N LEU A 23 -17.47 -37.77 -4.78
CA LEU A 23 -16.36 -37.18 -4.04
C LEU A 23 -15.73 -36.02 -4.82
N ILE A 24 -15.33 -36.25 -6.08
CA ILE A 24 -14.70 -35.22 -6.92
C ILE A 24 -15.68 -34.07 -7.19
N THR A 25 -16.97 -34.36 -7.39
CA THR A 25 -17.98 -33.34 -7.72
C THR A 25 -18.23 -32.38 -6.56
N LEU A 26 -18.14 -32.84 -5.30
CA LEU A 26 -18.19 -31.97 -4.13
C LEU A 26 -16.83 -31.36 -3.78
N LEU A 27 -15.75 -32.13 -3.92
CA LEU A 27 -14.41 -31.69 -3.53
C LEU A 27 -13.87 -30.61 -4.48
N THR A 28 -14.18 -30.70 -5.78
CA THR A 28 -13.67 -29.74 -6.77
C THR A 28 -14.17 -28.31 -6.53
N PRO A 29 -15.49 -28.05 -6.36
CA PRO A 29 -15.98 -26.72 -5.99
C PRO A 29 -15.40 -26.21 -4.67
N LEU A 30 -15.23 -27.08 -3.67
CA LEU A 30 -14.67 -26.70 -2.38
C LEU A 30 -13.20 -26.28 -2.50
N LEU A 31 -12.40 -27.08 -3.22
CA LEU A 31 -11.00 -26.74 -3.51
C LEU A 31 -10.90 -25.46 -4.34
N PHE A 32 -11.81 -25.25 -5.28
CA PHE A 32 -11.85 -24.04 -6.11
C PHE A 32 -12.17 -22.80 -5.27
N ALA A 33 -13.15 -22.89 -4.37
CA ALA A 33 -13.47 -21.83 -3.41
C ALA A 33 -12.27 -21.53 -2.50
N LEU A 34 -11.61 -22.57 -1.97
CA LEU A 34 -10.41 -22.41 -1.16
C LEU A 34 -9.28 -21.74 -1.96
N PHE A 35 -9.03 -22.16 -3.20
CA PHE A 35 -7.98 -21.59 -4.04
C PHE A 35 -8.22 -20.10 -4.37
N MET A 36 -9.48 -19.68 -4.50
CA MET A 36 -9.83 -18.27 -4.70
C MET A 36 -9.65 -17.43 -3.42
N ILE A 37 -10.02 -17.97 -2.26
CA ILE A 37 -10.03 -17.22 -0.98
C ILE A 37 -8.64 -17.21 -0.31
N LEU A 38 -7.92 -18.32 -0.40
CA LEU A 38 -6.68 -18.54 0.35
C LEU A 38 -5.62 -17.46 0.10
N PRO A 39 -5.32 -17.01 -1.14
CA PRO A 39 -4.35 -15.94 -1.36
C PRO A 39 -4.74 -14.61 -0.70
N ALA A 40 -6.03 -14.24 -0.77
CA ALA A 40 -6.53 -13.02 -0.13
C ALA A 40 -6.44 -13.12 1.40
N LEU A 41 -6.79 -14.27 1.97
CA LEU A 41 -6.66 -14.52 3.40
C LEU A 41 -5.20 -14.45 3.85
N LEU A 42 -4.27 -15.08 3.11
CA LEU A 42 -2.84 -15.03 3.39
C LEU A 42 -2.30 -13.60 3.31
N ALA A 43 -2.75 -12.79 2.34
CA ALA A 43 -2.35 -11.39 2.22
C ALA A 43 -2.79 -10.55 3.43
N VAL A 44 -3.97 -10.81 3.98
CA VAL A 44 -4.44 -10.12 5.21
C VAL A 44 -3.65 -10.57 6.43
N LEU A 45 -3.39 -11.87 6.57
CA LEU A 45 -2.68 -12.45 7.72
C LEU A 45 -1.19 -12.12 7.74
N SER A 46 -0.56 -11.96 6.58
CA SER A 46 0.87 -11.68 6.48
C SER A 46 1.24 -10.26 6.95
N GLY A 47 0.25 -9.41 7.23
CA GLY A 47 0.47 -8.01 7.57
C GLY A 47 1.15 -7.21 6.45
N PRO A 48 1.23 -5.87 6.57
CA PRO A 48 2.12 -5.11 5.71
C PRO A 48 3.57 -5.53 6.01
N GLU A 49 4.27 -6.07 5.01
CA GLU A 49 5.72 -6.26 5.10
C GLU A 49 6.34 -4.90 5.40
N GLN A 50 6.95 -4.74 6.58
CA GLN A 50 7.55 -3.48 6.98
C GLN A 50 8.75 -3.20 6.07
N VAL A 51 8.60 -2.27 5.14
CA VAL A 51 9.64 -1.96 4.17
C VAL A 51 10.70 -1.08 4.82
N ARG A 52 11.96 -1.52 4.84
CA ARG A 52 13.09 -0.74 5.35
C ARG A 52 13.69 0.10 4.22
N ILE A 53 13.64 1.41 4.35
CA ILE A 53 14.00 2.36 3.30
C ILE A 53 15.16 3.23 3.77
N LEU A 54 16.25 3.23 3.02
CA LEU A 54 17.31 4.22 3.15
C LEU A 54 16.90 5.50 2.44
N VAL A 55 17.04 6.64 3.10
CA VAL A 55 16.67 7.94 2.56
C VAL A 55 17.91 8.77 2.34
N ARG A 56 18.12 9.19 1.09
CA ARG A 56 19.09 10.22 0.73
C ARG A 56 18.35 11.55 0.57
N ASP A 57 18.59 12.46 1.49
CA ASP A 57 17.99 13.80 1.51
C ASP A 57 19.00 14.87 1.11
N ASP A 58 18.93 15.33 -0.14
CA ASP A 58 19.71 16.47 -0.64
C ASP A 58 19.00 17.81 -0.42
N ALA A 59 17.73 17.79 -0.02
CA ALA A 59 16.96 19.00 0.28
C ALA A 59 17.20 19.52 1.70
N GLY A 60 17.66 18.66 2.62
CA GLY A 60 17.85 19.01 4.03
C GLY A 60 16.53 19.32 4.75
N VAL A 61 15.43 18.74 4.26
CA VAL A 61 14.07 18.96 4.78
C VAL A 61 13.70 17.89 5.80
N LEU A 62 14.26 16.70 5.67
CA LEU A 62 14.08 15.57 6.57
C LEU A 62 15.14 15.61 7.68
N ASN A 63 15.26 16.75 8.38
CA ASN A 63 16.22 16.93 9.49
C ASN A 63 15.96 16.03 10.71
N ARG A 64 14.84 15.28 10.70
CA ARG A 64 14.51 14.27 11.69
C ARG A 64 14.00 13.03 10.98
N PRO A 65 14.32 11.82 11.48
CA PRO A 65 13.80 10.58 10.92
C PRO A 65 12.27 10.67 10.77
N LEU A 66 11.78 10.14 9.65
CA LEU A 66 10.35 9.96 9.44
C LEU A 66 9.82 9.02 10.52
N LYS A 67 8.57 9.23 10.94
CA LYS A 67 8.00 8.43 12.02
C LYS A 67 8.00 6.97 11.58
N GLN A 68 8.64 6.10 12.34
CA GLN A 68 8.60 4.67 12.11
C GLN A 68 7.15 4.19 12.22
N THR A 69 6.72 3.41 11.25
CA THR A 69 5.40 2.80 11.25
C THR A 69 5.50 1.33 10.91
N GLU A 70 4.44 0.58 11.17
CA GLU A 70 4.35 -0.84 10.80
C GLU A 70 4.46 -1.07 9.28
N ARG A 71 4.26 -0.03 8.46
CA ARG A 71 4.32 -0.12 6.98
C ARG A 71 5.70 0.18 6.39
N ALA A 72 6.43 1.13 6.98
CA ALA A 72 7.75 1.51 6.51
C ALA A 72 8.62 2.07 7.65
N ASP A 73 9.89 1.69 7.60
CA ASP A 73 10.96 2.21 8.45
C ASP A 73 11.92 3.02 7.58
N PHE A 74 12.25 4.25 8.02
CA PHE A 74 13.06 5.19 7.26
C PHE A 74 14.35 5.49 8.01
N THR A 75 15.48 5.15 7.41
CA THR A 75 16.80 5.54 7.92
C THR A 75 17.44 6.55 6.99
N ILE A 76 17.82 7.71 7.51
CA ILE A 76 18.53 8.72 6.71
C ILE A 76 20.01 8.34 6.63
N SER A 77 20.58 8.38 5.42
CA SER A 77 22.02 8.19 5.22
C SER A 77 22.65 9.38 4.53
N THR A 78 23.88 9.70 4.93
CA THR A 78 24.72 10.75 4.36
C THR A 78 25.62 10.25 3.25
N GLU A 79 25.66 8.93 2.98
CA GLU A 79 26.44 8.36 1.88
C GLU A 79 25.94 8.83 0.50
N PRO A 80 26.82 8.84 -0.52
CA PRO A 80 26.42 9.15 -1.89
C PRO A 80 25.35 8.20 -2.43
N LEU A 81 24.44 8.71 -3.25
CA LEU A 81 23.33 7.93 -3.82
C LEU A 81 23.79 6.66 -4.53
N ASP A 82 24.90 6.71 -5.27
CA ASP A 82 25.41 5.54 -6.00
C ASP A 82 25.93 4.45 -5.06
N ALA A 83 26.63 4.83 -3.98
CA ALA A 83 27.06 3.88 -2.96
C ALA A 83 25.86 3.22 -2.25
N LEU A 84 24.82 4.00 -1.97
CA LEU A 84 23.58 3.47 -1.38
C LEU A 84 22.89 2.48 -2.32
N LYS A 85 22.80 2.78 -3.61
CA LYS A 85 22.18 1.88 -4.61
C LYS A 85 22.90 0.54 -4.74
N GLU A 86 24.20 0.50 -4.53
CA GLU A 86 24.98 -0.73 -4.58
C GLU A 86 24.86 -1.54 -3.28
N ARG A 87 24.89 -0.85 -2.13
CA ARG A 87 25.08 -1.49 -0.82
C ARG A 87 23.81 -1.63 0.03
N TYR A 88 22.68 -1.05 -0.38
CA TYR A 88 21.45 -1.08 0.44
C TYR A 88 21.04 -2.51 0.83
N ARG A 89 21.24 -3.49 -0.06
CA ARG A 89 20.97 -4.91 0.21
C ARG A 89 21.86 -5.51 1.28
N GLU A 90 23.15 -5.23 1.22
CA GLU A 90 24.14 -5.71 2.20
C GLU A 90 23.88 -5.12 3.59
N MET A 91 23.41 -3.86 3.61
CA MET A 91 22.99 -3.17 4.83
C MET A 91 21.62 -3.63 5.35
N GLY A 92 20.95 -4.55 4.64
CA GLY A 92 19.67 -5.10 5.03
C GLY A 92 18.48 -4.17 4.79
N TYR A 93 18.54 -3.25 3.84
CA TYR A 93 17.41 -2.41 3.45
C TYR A 93 16.72 -2.97 2.21
N ASP A 94 15.43 -2.65 2.06
CA ASP A 94 14.60 -3.07 0.94
C ASP A 94 14.68 -2.09 -0.23
N GLY A 95 15.11 -0.84 -0.01
CA GLY A 95 15.35 0.11 -1.09
C GLY A 95 15.90 1.46 -0.64
N VAL A 96 16.19 2.31 -1.63
CA VAL A 96 16.73 3.67 -1.44
C VAL A 96 15.76 4.69 -2.02
N LEU A 97 15.28 5.60 -1.17
CA LEU A 97 14.50 6.77 -1.55
C LEU A 97 15.42 7.98 -1.69
N TYR A 98 15.39 8.60 -2.86
CA TYR A 98 16.13 9.82 -3.15
C TYR A 98 15.19 11.02 -3.20
N LEU A 99 15.47 11.98 -2.31
CA LEU A 99 14.83 13.28 -2.25
C LEU A 99 15.78 14.33 -2.85
N PRO A 100 15.52 14.81 -4.08
CA PRO A 100 16.37 15.82 -4.71
C PRO A 100 16.25 17.18 -4.01
N PRO A 101 17.17 18.13 -4.29
CA PRO A 101 17.08 19.50 -3.78
C PRO A 101 15.70 20.12 -4.00
N PHE A 102 15.20 20.81 -2.99
CA PHE A 102 13.85 21.36 -2.96
C PHE A 102 13.86 22.83 -2.55
N SER A 103 13.12 23.66 -3.27
CA SER A 103 12.81 25.05 -2.88
C SER A 103 11.35 25.16 -2.42
N PRO A 104 11.03 25.98 -1.41
CA PRO A 104 9.65 26.22 -0.99
C PRO A 104 8.68 26.63 -2.11
N ASP A 105 9.20 27.31 -3.14
CA ASP A 105 8.41 27.82 -4.27
C ASP A 105 8.01 26.72 -5.27
N MET A 106 8.65 25.54 -5.20
CA MET A 106 8.39 24.43 -6.11
C MET A 106 7.00 23.84 -5.89
N LYS A 107 6.21 23.74 -6.96
CA LYS A 107 4.86 23.16 -6.91
C LYS A 107 4.85 21.64 -7.02
N GLU A 108 5.82 21.09 -7.72
CA GLU A 108 5.92 19.65 -7.99
C GLU A 108 7.31 19.13 -7.63
N LEU A 109 7.34 17.92 -7.10
CA LEU A 109 8.56 17.22 -6.74
C LEU A 109 8.42 15.76 -7.13
N ARG A 110 9.42 15.21 -7.83
CA ARG A 110 9.46 13.80 -8.21
C ARG A 110 10.47 13.06 -7.35
N LEU A 111 9.96 12.20 -6.48
CA LEU A 111 10.78 11.28 -5.70
C LEU A 111 11.27 10.14 -6.59
N LYS A 112 12.47 9.63 -6.32
CA LYS A 112 12.98 8.43 -6.99
C LYS A 112 13.19 7.34 -5.96
N TYR A 113 12.63 6.17 -6.20
CA TYR A 113 12.82 4.98 -5.36
C TYR A 113 13.57 3.92 -6.17
N TYR A 114 14.64 3.39 -5.58
CA TYR A 114 15.48 2.36 -6.17
C TYR A 114 15.41 1.09 -5.32
N SER A 115 14.92 0.00 -5.90
CA SER A 115 14.85 -1.32 -5.27
C SER A 115 14.72 -2.40 -6.35
N ASP A 116 15.13 -3.62 -6.01
CA ASP A 116 14.85 -4.82 -6.80
C ASP A 116 13.39 -5.26 -6.69
N LYS A 117 12.70 -4.87 -5.62
CA LYS A 117 11.28 -5.16 -5.37
C LYS A 117 10.44 -3.91 -5.64
N GLN A 118 9.29 -4.10 -6.28
CA GLN A 118 8.33 -3.02 -6.44
C GLN A 118 7.58 -2.78 -5.13
N LEU A 119 7.41 -1.50 -4.77
CA LEU A 119 6.55 -1.12 -3.65
C LEU A 119 5.10 -1.47 -3.96
N SER A 120 4.36 -1.91 -2.94
CA SER A 120 2.90 -1.97 -3.04
C SER A 120 2.33 -0.55 -3.23
N LEU A 121 1.20 -0.44 -3.92
CA LEU A 121 0.51 0.86 -4.10
C LEU A 121 0.21 1.54 -2.76
N GLY A 122 -0.12 0.75 -1.73
CA GLY A 122 -0.36 1.27 -0.39
C GLY A 122 0.89 1.85 0.27
N THR A 123 2.03 1.17 0.12
CA THR A 123 3.32 1.67 0.64
C THR A 123 3.78 2.91 -0.11
N GLN A 124 3.61 2.94 -1.44
CA GLN A 124 3.93 4.11 -2.25
C GLN A 124 3.12 5.34 -1.80
N ALA A 125 1.79 5.23 -1.74
CA ALA A 125 0.90 6.32 -1.31
C ALA A 125 1.22 6.77 0.12
N PHE A 126 1.58 5.84 1.00
CA PHE A 126 2.01 6.15 2.36
C PHE A 126 3.29 7.00 2.38
N ILE A 127 4.34 6.61 1.64
CA ILE A 127 5.60 7.36 1.55
C ILE A 127 5.34 8.77 0.99
N GLU A 128 4.60 8.88 -0.10
CA GLU A 128 4.24 10.16 -0.73
C GLU A 128 3.55 11.09 0.27
N SER A 129 2.57 10.60 1.02
CA SER A 129 1.87 11.38 2.05
C SER A 129 2.79 11.83 3.19
N GLN A 130 3.71 10.97 3.65
CA GLN A 130 4.66 11.35 4.72
C GLN A 130 5.61 12.46 4.25
N ILE A 131 6.14 12.35 3.03
CA ILE A 131 7.04 13.37 2.47
C ILE A 131 6.29 14.67 2.21
N GLU A 132 5.07 14.62 1.66
CA GLU A 132 4.25 15.80 1.42
C GLU A 132 4.00 16.60 2.72
N LYS A 133 3.64 15.91 3.81
CA LYS A 133 3.46 16.54 5.13
C LYS A 133 4.70 17.26 5.61
N ARG A 134 5.88 16.66 5.43
CA ARG A 134 7.17 17.27 5.83
C ARG A 134 7.52 18.48 4.96
N LEU A 135 7.34 18.38 3.64
CA LEU A 135 7.58 19.50 2.74
C LEU A 135 6.61 20.66 3.01
N ARG A 136 5.35 20.37 3.32
CA ARG A 136 4.35 21.36 3.72
C ARG A 136 4.79 22.10 4.98
N ALA A 137 5.15 21.38 6.04
CA ALA A 137 5.67 21.99 7.27
C ALA A 137 6.91 22.85 7.00
N TYR A 138 7.83 22.38 6.15
CA TYR A 138 9.01 23.16 5.75
C TYR A 138 8.64 24.45 5.00
N LYS A 139 7.69 24.40 4.06
CA LYS A 139 7.19 25.60 3.35
C LYS A 139 6.57 26.63 4.29
N ILE A 140 5.78 26.15 5.25
CA ILE A 140 5.13 26.98 6.26
C ILE A 140 6.19 27.75 7.07
N LEU A 141 7.18 27.02 7.57
CA LEU A 141 8.30 27.61 8.33
C LEU A 141 9.12 28.59 7.47
N ALA A 142 9.41 28.23 6.22
CA ALA A 142 10.14 29.08 5.29
C ALA A 142 9.36 30.36 4.92
N ALA A 143 8.02 30.31 4.93
CA ALA A 143 7.15 31.47 4.71
C ALA A 143 7.00 32.35 5.96
N GLY A 144 7.63 31.99 7.09
CA GLY A 144 7.51 32.72 8.36
C GLY A 144 6.14 32.57 9.03
N LEU A 145 5.32 31.62 8.59
CA LEU A 145 4.03 31.30 9.20
C LEU A 145 4.29 30.36 10.39
N SER A 146 3.85 30.72 11.60
CA SER A 146 3.90 29.80 12.74
C SER A 146 2.80 28.74 12.62
N GLU A 147 3.04 27.54 13.17
CA GLU A 147 1.98 26.51 13.26
C GLU A 147 0.75 27.02 14.02
N GLU A 148 0.96 27.91 15.01
CA GLU A 148 -0.09 28.57 15.77
C GLU A 148 -0.98 29.47 14.90
N LEU A 149 -0.38 30.24 13.98
CA LEU A 149 -1.13 31.08 13.06
C LEU A 149 -1.95 30.22 12.10
N LEU A 150 -1.42 29.10 11.61
CA LEU A 150 -2.19 28.18 10.78
C LEU A 150 -3.33 27.52 11.52
N ALA A 151 -3.10 27.05 12.74
CA ALA A 151 -4.15 26.49 13.59
C ALA A 151 -5.26 27.53 13.85
N SER A 152 -4.91 28.82 13.98
CA SER A 152 -5.90 29.90 14.11
C SER A 152 -6.72 30.18 12.86
N LEU A 153 -6.29 29.69 11.70
CA LEU A 153 -7.01 29.80 10.42
C LEU A 153 -7.89 28.57 10.12
N GLU A 154 -7.75 27.49 10.89
CA GLU A 154 -8.64 26.34 10.78
C GLU A 154 -10.01 26.69 11.38
N THR A 155 -11.08 26.49 10.61
CA THR A 155 -12.45 26.72 11.06
C THR A 155 -13.16 25.39 11.18
N ASP A 156 -13.50 25.01 12.42
CA ASP A 156 -14.40 23.89 12.67
C ASP A 156 -15.84 24.32 12.36
N VAL A 157 -16.46 23.61 11.41
CA VAL A 157 -17.85 23.87 11.00
C VAL A 157 -18.74 22.76 11.51
N GLU A 158 -19.67 23.11 12.39
CA GLU A 158 -20.73 22.23 12.88
C GLU A 158 -22.06 22.62 12.22
N LEU A 159 -22.79 21.62 11.70
CA LEU A 159 -24.09 21.82 11.07
C LEU A 159 -25.20 21.56 12.10
N GLU A 160 -25.90 22.61 12.52
CA GLU A 160 -27.12 22.48 13.32
C GLU A 160 -28.35 22.42 12.40
N GLN A 161 -29.06 21.29 12.38
CA GLN A 161 -30.27 21.11 11.59
C GLN A 161 -31.52 21.38 12.45
N LYS A 162 -32.41 22.27 12.01
CA LYS A 162 -33.71 22.55 12.65
C LYS A 162 -34.85 22.23 11.69
N GLU A 163 -35.89 21.57 12.19
CA GLU A 163 -37.15 21.39 11.45
C GLU A 163 -37.91 22.72 11.39
N LEU A 164 -38.46 23.04 10.20
CA LEU A 164 -39.29 24.23 9.99
C LEU A 164 -40.76 23.85 10.22
N THR A 165 -41.32 24.20 11.36
CA THR A 165 -42.76 24.13 11.59
C THR A 165 -43.40 25.43 11.09
N LEU A 166 -44.34 25.33 10.14
CA LEU A 166 -45.18 26.45 9.70
C LEU A 166 -46.49 26.37 10.48
N ASP A 167 -46.79 27.41 11.27
CA ASP A 167 -48.10 27.61 11.95
C ASP A 167 -49.21 28.01 10.96
#